data_AF-A0A7X7C237-F1
#
_entry.id   AF-A0A7X7C237-F1
#
_cell.length_a   1.000
_cell.length_b   1.000
_cell.length_c   1.000
_cell.angle_alpha   90.00
_cell.angle_beta   90.00
_cell.angle_gamma   90.00
#
_symmetry.space_group_name_H-M   'P 1'
#
loop_
_entity.id
_entity.type
_entity.pdbx_description
1 polymer ?
#
loop_
_entity_poly.entity_id
_entity_poly.type
_entity_poly.pdbx_seq_one_letter_code
_entity_poly.pdbx_strand_id
1 'polypeptide(L)'
;IFSFNSLKSFFSFSSKLLLTNTIATIGNNIYPSLIALFYPMNQVAYFNQAKKYQEIPFLTISNTFRSVAMLILSDINNESERMKRVVSKMIKSIAFIAFPLGFIMILLAETIFYLFFKEKWLSSVPFFQALTLAGMLSPFVFIFNELFIAKEKSAYFLGVEILKALLLIVLIIILLPKGLMALAASWVLYILATLLISLILSSKLVKYNLLNFLKDTMPYMLIALICSAVSYFTTKNISPPILYITINILIITTLYITVCKALKLEMIKEIEVWFTKRKTNK
;
A
#
# COMPACT_ATOMS: atom_id res chain seq x y z
N ILE A 1 -41.51 10.14 -0.74
CA ILE A 1 -41.57 11.38 0.07
C ILE A 1 -40.15 11.78 0.41
N PHE A 2 -39.57 12.75 -0.30
CA PHE A 2 -38.25 13.30 0.00
C PHE A 2 -38.37 14.24 1.18
N SER A 3 -37.75 13.91 2.32
CA SER A 3 -37.74 14.81 3.47
C SER A 3 -36.60 15.82 3.33
N PHE A 4 -36.90 17.11 3.51
CA PHE A 4 -35.91 18.19 3.42
C PHE A 4 -34.79 18.05 4.48
N ASN A 5 -35.13 17.43 5.62
CA ASN A 5 -34.16 17.11 6.68
C ASN A 5 -33.17 16.01 6.27
N SER A 6 -33.63 14.97 5.57
CA SER A 6 -32.73 13.96 4.97
C SER A 6 -31.83 14.61 3.92
N LEU A 7 -32.37 15.49 3.07
CA LEU A 7 -31.58 16.18 2.05
C LEU A 7 -30.46 17.04 2.68
N LYS A 8 -30.76 17.75 3.78
CA LYS A 8 -29.76 18.55 4.52
C LYS A 8 -28.69 17.69 5.21
N SER A 9 -29.04 16.53 5.76
CA SER A 9 -28.06 15.63 6.38
C SER A 9 -27.14 14.98 5.33
N PHE A 10 -27.71 14.49 4.22
CA PHE A 10 -26.94 13.97 3.08
C PHE A 10 -26.04 15.05 2.48
N PHE A 11 -26.52 16.28 2.32
CA PHE A 11 -25.70 17.39 1.81
C PHE A 11 -24.55 17.74 2.76
N SER A 12 -24.77 17.73 4.09
CA SER A 12 -23.72 17.92 5.09
C SER A 12 -22.67 16.80 5.07
N PHE A 13 -23.08 15.56 4.88
CA PHE A 13 -22.17 14.42 4.72
C PHE A 13 -21.37 14.52 3.42
N SER A 14 -22.05 14.72 2.29
CA SER A 14 -21.44 14.81 0.97
C SER A 14 -20.48 15.99 0.84
N SER A 15 -20.82 17.17 1.37
CA SER A 15 -19.92 18.34 1.35
C SER A 15 -18.65 18.11 2.16
N LYS A 16 -18.75 17.46 3.32
CA LYS A 16 -17.58 17.06 4.12
C LYS A 16 -16.72 16.03 3.39
N LEU A 17 -17.34 15.05 2.73
CA LEU A 17 -16.63 14.05 1.95
C LEU A 17 -15.93 14.67 0.72
N LEU A 18 -16.58 15.61 0.03
CA LEU A 18 -15.99 16.36 -1.07
C LEU A 18 -14.80 17.22 -0.62
N LEU A 19 -14.93 17.93 0.50
CA LEU A 19 -13.81 18.67 1.10
C LEU A 19 -12.65 17.74 1.43
N THR A 20 -12.95 16.60 2.04
CA THR A 20 -11.94 15.62 2.42
C THR A 20 -11.18 15.07 1.20
N ASN A 21 -11.91 14.67 0.17
CA ASN A 21 -11.32 14.17 -1.07
C ASN A 21 -10.54 15.27 -1.82
N THR A 22 -11.01 16.51 -1.78
CA THR A 22 -10.29 17.66 -2.35
C THR A 22 -8.96 17.88 -1.63
N ILE A 23 -8.95 17.89 -0.30
CA ILE A 23 -7.74 18.02 0.51
C ILE A 23 -6.75 16.87 0.21
N ALA A 24 -7.24 15.63 0.18
CA ALA A 24 -6.41 14.47 -0.14
C ALA A 24 -5.84 14.55 -1.57
N THR A 25 -6.63 15.00 -2.53
CA THR A 25 -6.21 15.18 -3.93
C THR A 25 -5.16 16.28 -4.05
N ILE A 26 -5.36 17.41 -3.39
CA ILE A 26 -4.40 18.50 -3.34
C ILE A 26 -3.09 18.01 -2.70
N GLY A 27 -3.13 17.30 -1.57
CA GLY A 27 -1.94 16.73 -0.93
C GLY A 27 -1.15 15.80 -1.87
N ASN A 28 -1.84 14.90 -2.58
CA ASN A 28 -1.20 13.97 -3.53
C ASN A 28 -0.56 14.66 -4.74
N ASN A 29 -1.08 15.82 -5.16
CA ASN A 29 -0.59 16.58 -6.31
C ASN A 29 0.38 17.73 -5.94
N ILE A 30 0.35 18.20 -4.70
CA ILE A 30 1.33 19.15 -4.17
C ILE A 30 2.73 18.56 -4.26
N TYR A 31 2.87 17.27 -3.96
CA TYR A 31 4.17 16.64 -3.85
C TYR A 31 4.96 16.65 -5.19
N PRO A 32 4.43 16.18 -6.34
CA PRO A 32 5.12 16.34 -7.63
C PRO A 32 5.28 17.81 -8.06
N SER A 33 4.33 18.67 -7.72
CA SER A 33 4.36 20.09 -8.10
C SER A 33 5.49 20.85 -7.40
N LEU A 34 5.69 20.61 -6.10
CA LEU A 34 6.80 21.18 -5.34
C LEU A 34 8.15 20.67 -5.86
N ILE A 35 8.23 19.39 -6.22
CA ILE A 35 9.44 18.84 -6.85
C ILE A 35 9.76 19.57 -8.15
N ALA A 36 8.75 19.77 -9.01
CA ALA A 36 8.90 20.48 -10.28
C ALA A 36 9.36 21.93 -10.13
N LEU A 37 9.03 22.59 -9.02
CA LEU A 37 9.38 23.98 -8.76
C LEU A 37 10.82 24.16 -8.24
N PHE A 38 11.27 23.25 -7.36
CA PHE A 38 12.54 23.41 -6.63
C PHE A 38 13.72 22.62 -7.22
N TYR A 39 13.46 21.63 -8.08
CA TYR A 39 14.51 20.76 -8.63
C TYR A 39 14.63 20.85 -10.16
N PRO A 40 15.85 20.65 -10.71
CA PRO A 40 16.07 20.58 -12.15
C PRO A 40 15.20 19.53 -12.84
N MET A 41 14.65 19.87 -14.01
CA MET A 41 13.65 19.05 -14.71
C MET A 41 14.10 17.61 -15.02
N ASN A 42 15.40 17.39 -15.23
CA ASN A 42 15.97 16.04 -15.41
C ASN A 42 15.82 15.17 -14.16
N GLN A 43 16.05 15.70 -12.97
CA GLN A 43 15.91 14.98 -11.71
C GLN A 43 14.44 14.73 -11.36
N VAL A 44 13.57 15.70 -11.67
CA VAL A 44 12.12 15.57 -11.52
C VAL A 44 11.58 14.45 -12.42
N ALA A 45 12.08 14.36 -13.65
CA ALA A 45 11.73 13.26 -14.55
C ALA A 45 12.13 11.90 -13.96
N TYR A 46 13.33 11.77 -13.39
CA TYR A 46 13.76 10.52 -12.76
C TYR A 46 12.87 10.11 -11.58
N PHE A 47 12.50 11.06 -10.73
CA PHE A 47 11.60 10.83 -9.61
C PHE A 47 10.20 10.42 -10.08
N ASN A 48 9.63 11.14 -11.06
CA ASN A 48 8.31 10.85 -11.58
C ASN A 48 8.24 9.47 -12.25
N GLN A 49 9.29 9.08 -12.97
CA GLN A 49 9.38 7.75 -13.59
C GLN A 49 9.39 6.65 -12.52
N ALA A 50 10.22 6.81 -11.48
CA ALA A 50 10.25 5.90 -10.35
C ALA A 50 8.87 5.79 -9.66
N LYS A 51 8.25 6.92 -9.34
CA LYS A 51 6.93 6.97 -8.72
C LYS A 51 5.87 6.26 -9.57
N LYS A 52 5.80 6.58 -10.86
CA LYS A 52 4.83 6.01 -11.79
C LYS A 52 4.87 4.48 -11.82
N TYR A 53 6.04 3.89 -12.01
CA TYR A 53 6.13 2.43 -12.13
C TYR A 53 5.92 1.71 -10.82
N GLN A 54 6.34 2.31 -9.70
CA GLN A 54 6.13 1.69 -8.41
C GLN A 54 4.64 1.73 -8.03
N GLU A 55 3.92 2.81 -8.34
CA GLU A 55 2.51 2.96 -7.96
C GLU A 55 1.57 1.99 -8.68
N ILE A 56 1.82 1.66 -9.95
CA ILE A 56 0.92 0.83 -10.77
C ILE A 56 0.42 -0.42 -10.03
N PRO A 57 1.28 -1.35 -9.56
CA PRO A 57 0.79 -2.59 -8.98
C PRO A 57 0.13 -2.39 -7.61
N PHE A 58 0.61 -1.46 -6.79
CA PHE A 58 0.00 -1.19 -5.48
C PHE A 58 -1.34 -0.46 -5.58
N LEU A 59 -1.52 0.39 -6.59
CA LEU A 59 -2.83 0.98 -6.91
C LEU A 59 -3.81 -0.07 -7.40
N THR A 60 -3.36 -1.03 -8.23
CA THR A 60 -4.21 -2.16 -8.63
C THR A 60 -4.69 -2.95 -7.41
N ILE A 61 -3.79 -3.35 -6.52
CA ILE A 61 -4.15 -4.05 -5.27
C ILE A 61 -5.13 -3.20 -4.45
N SER A 62 -4.81 -1.92 -4.23
CA SER A 62 -5.63 -1.02 -3.43
C SER A 62 -7.04 -0.90 -4.00
N ASN A 63 -7.19 -0.69 -5.30
CA ASN A 63 -8.49 -0.53 -5.95
C ASN A 63 -9.34 -1.82 -5.90
N THR A 64 -8.72 -2.99 -6.13
CA THR A 64 -9.41 -4.28 -6.03
C THR A 64 -9.97 -4.50 -4.63
N PHE A 65 -9.15 -4.27 -3.60
CA PHE A 65 -9.57 -4.44 -2.22
C PHE A 65 -10.55 -3.36 -1.76
N ARG A 66 -10.43 -2.14 -2.28
CA ARG A 66 -11.32 -1.01 -1.96
C ARG A 66 -12.78 -1.30 -2.28
N SER A 67 -13.07 -1.77 -3.50
CA SER A 67 -14.44 -2.10 -3.91
C SER A 67 -15.07 -3.18 -3.03
N VAL A 68 -14.29 -4.20 -2.67
CA VAL A 68 -14.74 -5.27 -1.78
C VAL A 68 -14.91 -4.77 -0.34
N ALA A 69 -13.99 -3.93 0.14
CA ALA A 69 -14.05 -3.36 1.48
C ALA A 69 -15.27 -2.47 1.68
N MET A 70 -15.56 -1.56 0.75
CA MET A 70 -16.75 -0.70 0.83
C MET A 70 -18.04 -1.51 1.00
N LEU A 71 -18.20 -2.56 0.19
CA LEU A 71 -19.42 -3.39 0.21
C LEU A 71 -19.54 -4.18 1.52
N ILE A 72 -18.47 -4.88 1.91
CA ILE A 72 -18.53 -5.77 3.08
C ILE A 72 -18.59 -4.96 4.38
N LEU A 73 -17.81 -3.88 4.51
CA LEU A 73 -17.74 -3.09 5.74
C LEU A 73 -19.04 -2.32 6.01
N SER A 74 -19.73 -1.90 4.96
CA SER A 74 -21.05 -1.25 5.09
C SER A 74 -22.12 -2.24 5.56
N ASP A 75 -22.10 -3.48 5.06
CA ASP A 75 -23.06 -4.53 5.43
C ASP A 75 -22.92 -4.95 6.91
N ILE A 76 -21.69 -5.12 7.38
CA ILE A 76 -21.40 -5.58 8.76
C ILE A 76 -21.18 -4.44 9.75
N ASN A 77 -21.59 -3.21 9.43
CA ASN A 77 -21.24 -2.02 10.21
C ASN A 77 -21.64 -2.14 11.70
N ASN A 78 -22.75 -2.81 12.01
CA ASN A 78 -23.22 -2.98 13.38
C ASN A 78 -22.54 -4.13 14.15
N GLU A 79 -21.77 -4.98 13.47
CA GLU A 79 -21.14 -6.18 14.04
C GLU A 79 -19.64 -5.97 14.31
N SER A 80 -19.31 -5.32 15.44
CA SER A 80 -17.92 -4.94 15.76
C SER A 80 -16.92 -6.11 15.75
N GLU A 81 -17.31 -7.28 16.28
CA GLU A 81 -16.46 -8.47 16.27
C GLU A 81 -16.20 -9.02 14.86
N ARG A 82 -17.27 -9.14 14.07
CA ARG A 82 -17.19 -9.64 12.70
C ARG A 82 -16.36 -8.71 11.84
N MET A 83 -16.51 -7.40 12.03
CA MET A 83 -15.73 -6.40 11.33
C MET A 83 -14.24 -6.45 11.65
N LYS A 84 -13.86 -6.68 12.91
CA LYS A 84 -12.45 -6.92 13.25
C LYS A 84 -11.86 -8.10 12.48
N ARG A 85 -12.60 -9.22 12.41
CA ARG A 85 -12.17 -10.43 11.69
C ARG A 85 -12.03 -10.17 10.19
N VAL A 86 -12.99 -9.47 9.59
CA VAL A 86 -12.96 -9.11 8.17
C VAL A 86 -11.80 -8.17 7.85
N VAL A 87 -11.56 -7.14 8.66
CA VAL A 87 -10.42 -6.22 8.49
C VAL A 87 -9.09 -6.96 8.62
N SER A 88 -8.93 -7.80 9.65
CA SER A 88 -7.75 -8.67 9.82
C SER A 88 -7.50 -9.53 8.57
N LYS A 89 -8.56 -10.15 8.04
CA LYS A 89 -8.49 -10.98 6.85
C LYS A 89 -8.12 -10.20 5.59
N MET A 90 -8.68 -9.01 5.38
CA MET A 90 -8.29 -8.13 4.27
C MET A 90 -6.82 -7.72 4.37
N ILE A 91 -6.35 -7.36 5.58
CA ILE A 91 -4.95 -7.00 5.83
C ILE A 91 -4.02 -8.18 5.54
N LYS A 92 -4.34 -9.40 5.99
CA LYS A 92 -3.56 -10.61 5.68
C LYS A 92 -3.51 -10.88 4.18
N SER A 93 -4.64 -10.71 3.49
CA SER A 93 -4.74 -10.91 2.04
C SER A 93 -3.86 -9.92 1.28
N ILE A 94 -3.89 -8.66 1.67
CA ILE A 94 -3.03 -7.62 1.10
C ILE A 94 -1.56 -7.92 1.40
N ALA A 95 -1.21 -8.25 2.65
CA ALA A 95 0.17 -8.57 3.04
C ALA A 95 0.74 -9.76 2.27
N PHE A 96 -0.09 -10.77 2.01
CA PHE A 96 0.28 -11.95 1.23
C PHE A 96 0.68 -11.61 -0.22
N ILE A 97 0.16 -10.51 -0.78
CA ILE A 97 0.42 -10.11 -2.17
C ILE A 97 1.44 -8.96 -2.23
N ALA A 98 1.24 -7.91 -1.44
CA ALA A 98 1.98 -6.66 -1.53
C ALA A 98 3.46 -6.81 -1.13
N PHE A 99 3.77 -7.59 -0.09
CA PHE A 99 5.16 -7.78 0.35
C PHE A 99 6.02 -8.56 -0.64
N PRO A 100 5.67 -9.79 -1.07
CA PRO A 100 6.50 -10.51 -2.04
C PRO A 100 6.65 -9.73 -3.35
N LEU A 101 5.58 -9.10 -3.83
CA LEU A 101 5.62 -8.23 -4.99
C LEU A 101 6.63 -7.08 -4.80
N GLY A 102 6.55 -6.35 -3.69
CA GLY A 102 7.42 -5.21 -3.43
C GLY A 102 8.89 -5.60 -3.28
N PHE A 103 9.19 -6.73 -2.64
CA PHE A 103 10.58 -7.22 -2.56
C PHE A 103 11.11 -7.70 -3.92
N ILE A 104 10.28 -8.34 -4.75
CA ILE A 104 10.64 -8.67 -6.14
C ILE A 104 10.96 -7.38 -6.91
N MET A 105 10.11 -6.36 -6.80
CA MET A 105 10.32 -5.08 -7.45
C MET A 105 11.63 -4.42 -7.01
N ILE A 106 11.91 -4.37 -5.70
CA ILE A 106 13.15 -3.78 -5.17
C ILE A 106 14.38 -4.53 -5.67
N LEU A 107 14.35 -5.87 -5.64
CA LEU A 107 15.47 -6.73 -6.04
C LEU A 107 15.77 -6.61 -7.54
N LEU A 108 14.73 -6.55 -8.37
CA LEU A 108 14.85 -6.52 -9.83
C LEU A 108 14.89 -5.11 -10.42
N ALA A 109 14.84 -4.08 -9.57
CA ALA A 109 14.71 -2.68 -10.00
C ALA A 109 15.79 -2.29 -11.02
N GLU A 110 17.06 -2.56 -10.74
CA GLU A 110 18.17 -2.18 -11.62
C GLU A 110 18.09 -2.90 -12.97
N THR A 111 17.88 -4.22 -12.97
CA THR A 111 17.80 -5.03 -14.19
C THR A 111 16.58 -4.66 -15.05
N ILE A 112 15.43 -4.44 -14.42
CA ILE A 112 14.20 -4.01 -15.11
C ILE A 112 14.42 -2.63 -15.72
N PHE A 113 14.96 -1.67 -14.97
CA PHE A 113 15.17 -0.32 -15.49
C PHE A 113 16.19 -0.31 -16.63
N TYR A 114 17.27 -1.07 -16.51
CA TYR A 114 18.25 -1.22 -17.58
C TYR A 114 17.64 -1.80 -18.87
N LEU A 115 16.85 -2.88 -18.76
CA LEU A 115 16.26 -3.55 -19.92
C LEU A 115 15.19 -2.71 -20.63
N PHE A 116 14.25 -2.15 -19.86
CA PHE A 116 13.09 -1.47 -20.42
C PHE A 116 13.35 0.00 -20.74
N PHE A 117 14.18 0.68 -19.93
CA PHE A 117 14.38 2.13 -20.05
C PHE A 117 15.81 2.51 -20.50
N LYS A 118 16.76 1.56 -20.54
CA LYS A 118 18.18 1.81 -20.84
C LYS A 118 18.88 2.61 -19.73
N GLU A 119 20.19 2.81 -19.90
CA GLU A 119 21.11 3.42 -18.93
C GLU A 119 20.66 4.80 -18.44
N LYS A 120 19.99 5.58 -19.28
CA LYS A 120 19.52 6.93 -18.95
C LYS A 120 18.66 6.97 -17.69
N TRP A 121 17.89 5.93 -17.41
CA TRP A 121 16.95 5.91 -16.29
C TRP A 121 17.45 5.13 -15.08
N LEU A 122 18.71 4.70 -15.06
CA LEU A 122 19.29 4.03 -13.88
C LEU A 122 19.30 4.94 -12.65
N SER A 123 19.43 6.26 -12.84
CA SER A 123 19.30 7.24 -11.76
C SER A 123 17.92 7.26 -11.09
N SER A 124 16.88 6.65 -11.71
CA SER A 124 15.57 6.46 -11.10
C SER A 124 15.52 5.29 -10.10
N VAL A 125 16.43 4.32 -10.20
CA VAL A 125 16.39 3.07 -9.42
C VAL A 125 16.38 3.31 -7.91
N PRO A 126 17.24 4.19 -7.33
CA PRO A 126 17.22 4.42 -5.88
C PRO A 126 15.89 5.01 -5.39
N PHE A 127 15.30 5.93 -6.18
CA PHE A 127 13.98 6.49 -5.87
C PHE A 127 12.89 5.42 -5.97
N PHE A 128 12.95 4.56 -6.99
CA PHE A 128 11.99 3.47 -7.17
C PHE A 128 12.03 2.51 -5.98
N GLN A 129 13.23 2.09 -5.55
CA GLN A 129 13.39 1.20 -4.40
C GLN A 129 12.85 1.84 -3.11
N ALA A 130 13.20 3.11 -2.84
CA ALA A 130 12.71 3.83 -1.66
C ALA A 130 11.18 3.99 -1.68
N LEU A 131 10.61 4.43 -2.80
CA LEU A 131 9.17 4.61 -2.94
C LEU A 131 8.43 3.26 -2.89
N THR A 132 9.04 2.16 -3.33
CA THR A 132 8.46 0.81 -3.22
C THR A 132 8.20 0.40 -1.77
N LEU A 133 9.05 0.84 -0.82
CA LEU A 133 8.79 0.64 0.60
C LEU A 133 7.48 1.32 1.05
N ALA A 134 7.23 2.54 0.58
CA ALA A 134 5.96 3.23 0.83
C ALA A 134 4.80 2.55 0.07
N GLY A 135 5.05 2.09 -1.16
CA GLY A 135 4.11 1.37 -2.01
C GLY A 135 3.52 0.15 -1.32
N MET A 136 4.38 -0.70 -0.75
CA MET A 136 3.95 -1.90 -0.03
C MET A 136 2.99 -1.61 1.13
N LEU A 137 3.11 -0.45 1.77
CA LEU A 137 2.30 -0.07 2.91
C LEU A 137 1.00 0.66 2.54
N SER A 138 0.96 1.26 1.35
CA SER A 138 -0.17 2.08 0.91
C SER A 138 -1.52 1.34 0.87
N PRO A 139 -1.65 0.06 0.43
CA PRO A 139 -2.95 -0.61 0.37
C PRO A 139 -3.58 -0.82 1.74
N PHE A 140 -2.78 -0.94 2.81
CA PHE A 140 -3.31 -1.03 4.17
C PHE A 140 -3.99 0.27 4.59
N VAL A 141 -3.38 1.42 4.26
CA VAL A 141 -3.97 2.75 4.53
C VAL A 141 -5.32 2.88 3.84
N PHE A 142 -5.45 2.41 2.60
CA PHE A 142 -6.71 2.44 1.87
C PHE A 142 -7.82 1.64 2.57
N ILE A 143 -7.54 0.42 3.05
CA ILE A 143 -8.52 -0.37 3.81
C ILE A 143 -8.99 0.37 5.07
N PHE A 144 -8.07 1.00 5.81
CA PHE A 144 -8.45 1.76 7.00
C PHE A 144 -9.29 2.99 6.66
N ASN A 145 -8.99 3.68 5.56
CA ASN A 145 -9.82 4.80 5.12
C ASN A 145 -11.25 4.33 4.82
N GLU A 146 -11.43 3.20 4.13
CA GLU A 146 -12.76 2.64 3.86
C GLU A 146 -13.49 2.21 5.14
N LEU A 147 -12.76 1.67 6.12
CA LEU A 147 -13.30 1.38 7.44
C LEU A 147 -13.82 2.63 8.16
N PHE A 148 -13.11 3.76 8.05
CA PHE A 148 -13.52 5.02 8.66
C PHE A 148 -14.74 5.62 7.97
N ILE A 149 -14.82 5.49 6.64
CA ILE A 149 -15.97 5.92 5.85
C ILE A 149 -17.20 5.11 6.25
N ALA A 150 -17.11 3.77 6.29
CA ALA A 150 -18.22 2.89 6.66
C ALA A 150 -18.74 3.14 8.08
N LYS A 151 -17.88 3.56 9.01
CA LYS A 151 -18.26 3.88 10.41
C LYS A 151 -18.92 5.27 10.60
N GLU A 152 -19.16 6.02 9.53
CA GLU A 152 -19.96 7.25 9.47
C GLU A 152 -19.62 8.39 10.46
N LYS A 153 -18.43 8.40 11.08
CA LYS A 153 -17.98 9.55 11.88
C LYS A 153 -17.26 10.58 11.01
N SER A 154 -18.00 11.25 10.11
CA SER A 154 -17.43 12.19 9.12
C SER A 154 -16.61 13.34 9.74
N ALA A 155 -16.95 13.77 10.96
CA ALA A 155 -16.19 14.79 11.69
C ALA A 155 -14.80 14.30 12.12
N TYR A 156 -14.67 13.03 12.51
CA TYR A 156 -13.37 12.44 12.85
C TYR A 156 -12.51 12.23 11.60
N PHE A 157 -13.13 11.80 10.50
CA PHE A 157 -12.44 11.57 9.24
C PHE A 157 -11.81 12.86 8.68
N LEU A 158 -12.55 13.98 8.71
CA LEU A 158 -12.03 15.30 8.32
C LEU A 158 -10.79 15.71 9.12
N GLY A 159 -10.82 15.60 10.45
CA GLY A 159 -9.68 15.99 11.30
C GLY A 159 -8.44 15.15 11.03
N VAL A 160 -8.62 13.87 10.69
CA VAL A 160 -7.52 12.95 10.35
C VAL A 160 -6.89 13.31 9.03
N GLU A 161 -7.67 13.67 8.01
CA GLU A 161 -7.16 14.08 6.71
C GLU A 161 -6.46 15.44 6.77
N ILE A 162 -6.93 16.37 7.60
CA ILE A 162 -6.20 17.61 7.90
C ILE A 162 -4.85 17.30 8.57
N LEU A 163 -4.83 16.40 9.55
CA LEU A 163 -3.59 16.02 10.22
C LEU A 163 -2.59 15.36 9.27
N LYS A 164 -3.05 14.49 8.36
CA LYS A 164 -2.21 13.92 7.29
C LYS A 164 -1.67 15.00 6.37
N ALA A 165 -2.50 15.94 5.93
CA ALA A 165 -2.07 17.05 5.08
C ALA A 165 -1.02 17.93 5.75
N LEU A 166 -1.20 18.28 7.03
CA LEU A 166 -0.20 19.02 7.81
C LEU A 166 1.11 18.24 7.95
N LEU A 167 1.02 16.94 8.28
CA LEU A 167 2.20 16.08 8.41
C LEU A 167 2.98 15.99 7.09
N LEU A 168 2.28 15.89 5.96
CA LEU A 168 2.89 15.90 4.64
C LEU A 168 3.63 17.22 4.37
N ILE A 169 2.99 18.37 4.63
CA ILE A 169 3.60 19.70 4.43
C ILE A 169 4.85 19.87 5.29
N VAL A 170 4.77 19.51 6.58
CA VAL A 170 5.90 19.60 7.52
C VAL A 170 7.08 18.73 7.05
N LEU A 171 6.81 17.48 6.65
CA LEU A 171 7.84 16.58 6.14
C LEU A 171 8.49 17.11 4.87
N ILE A 172 7.72 17.70 3.95
CA ILE A 172 8.28 18.32 2.76
C ILE A 172 9.16 19.50 3.14
N ILE A 173 8.71 20.45 3.95
CA ILE A 173 9.48 21.64 4.32
C ILE A 173 10.83 21.27 4.96
N ILE A 174 10.84 20.28 5.86
CA ILE A 174 12.06 19.86 6.58
C ILE A 174 13.04 19.11 5.67
N LEU A 175 12.54 18.31 4.72
CA LEU A 175 13.36 17.40 3.92
C LEU A 175 13.67 17.92 2.51
N LEU A 176 12.91 18.91 2.02
CA LEU A 176 13.16 19.59 0.74
C LEU A 176 14.60 20.09 0.60
N PRO A 177 15.24 20.76 1.59
CA PRO A 177 16.62 21.24 1.43
C PRO A 177 17.68 20.13 1.46
N LYS A 178 17.32 18.90 1.86
CA LYS A 178 18.26 17.77 2.00
C LYS A 178 18.40 16.92 0.72
N GLY A 179 17.75 17.32 -0.37
CA GLY A 179 17.82 16.62 -1.67
C GLY A 179 16.62 15.72 -1.97
N LEU A 180 16.51 15.29 -3.23
CA LEU A 180 15.40 14.45 -3.71
C LEU A 180 15.29 13.10 -3.01
N MET A 181 16.40 12.51 -2.56
CA MET A 181 16.36 11.23 -1.85
C MET A 181 15.75 11.41 -0.45
N ALA A 182 16.06 12.53 0.22
CA ALA A 182 15.43 12.89 1.49
C ALA A 182 13.93 13.14 1.30
N LEU A 183 13.54 13.69 0.15
CA LEU A 183 12.15 13.82 -0.21
C LEU A 183 11.51 12.43 -0.40
N ALA A 184 12.08 11.53 -1.20
CA ALA A 184 11.58 10.15 -1.32
C ALA A 184 11.42 9.46 0.05
N ALA A 185 12.37 9.65 0.98
CA ALA A 185 12.25 9.17 2.36
C ALA A 185 11.11 9.85 3.14
N SER A 186 10.84 11.13 2.90
CA SER A 186 9.69 11.85 3.45
C SER A 186 8.36 11.19 3.06
N TRP A 187 8.27 10.67 1.84
CA TRP A 187 7.08 9.93 1.39
C TRP A 187 6.90 8.61 2.15
N VAL A 188 7.99 7.88 2.38
CA VAL A 188 7.98 6.65 3.19
C VAL A 188 7.54 6.95 4.62
N LEU A 189 8.10 8.00 5.23
CA LEU A 189 7.74 8.45 6.57
C LEU A 189 6.27 8.91 6.64
N TYR A 190 5.79 9.61 5.62
CA TYR A 190 4.40 10.03 5.51
C TYR A 190 3.43 8.84 5.50
N ILE A 191 3.69 7.83 4.67
CA ILE A 191 2.86 6.62 4.61
C ILE A 191 2.92 5.85 5.92
N LEU A 192 4.12 5.70 6.52
CA LEU A 192 4.27 5.05 7.83
C LEU A 192 3.48 5.78 8.92
N ALA A 193 3.62 7.10 9.03
CA ALA A 193 2.88 7.89 10.01
C ALA A 193 1.37 7.79 9.79
N THR A 194 0.94 7.87 8.53
CA THR A 194 -0.46 7.73 8.12
C THR A 194 -1.04 6.36 8.51
N LEU A 195 -0.27 5.29 8.33
CA LEU A 195 -0.63 3.95 8.75
C LEU A 195 -0.75 3.85 10.28
N LEU A 196 0.20 4.41 11.02
CA LEU A 196 0.16 4.43 12.49
C LEU A 196 -1.04 5.19 13.04
N ILE A 197 -1.34 6.37 12.49
CA ILE A 197 -2.53 7.15 12.83
C ILE A 197 -3.80 6.32 12.58
N SER A 198 -3.86 5.65 11.43
CA SER A 198 -4.98 4.78 11.06
C SER A 198 -5.15 3.62 12.03
N LEU A 199 -4.05 2.99 12.46
CA LEU A 199 -4.07 1.89 13.43
C LEU A 199 -4.52 2.34 14.83
N ILE A 200 -4.11 3.53 15.27
CA ILE A 200 -4.55 4.11 16.54
C ILE A 200 -6.06 4.36 16.49
N LEU A 201 -6.57 4.88 15.38
CA LEU A 201 -8.00 5.14 15.21
C LEU A 201 -8.82 3.84 15.09
N SER A 202 -8.32 2.85 14.33
CA SER A 202 -8.97 1.54 14.20
C SER A 202 -9.04 0.80 15.53
N SER A 203 -8.06 1.01 16.43
CA SER A 203 -8.08 0.42 17.77
C SER A 203 -9.29 0.89 18.58
N LYS A 204 -9.63 2.18 18.46
CA LYS A 204 -10.78 2.78 19.15
C LYS A 204 -12.12 2.38 18.53
N LEU A 205 -12.15 2.17 17.21
CA LEU A 205 -13.39 1.88 16.48
C LEU A 205 -13.77 0.39 16.45
N VAL A 206 -12.78 -0.50 16.29
CA VAL A 206 -13.02 -1.94 16.03
C VAL A 206 -12.07 -2.85 16.84
N LYS A 207 -11.39 -2.31 17.85
CA LYS A 207 -10.42 -3.07 18.69
C LYS A 207 -9.34 -3.79 17.86
N TYR A 208 -8.98 -3.18 16.73
CA TYR A 208 -7.88 -3.61 15.87
C TYR A 208 -6.68 -2.70 16.07
N ASN A 209 -5.67 -3.20 16.79
CA ASN A 209 -4.55 -2.41 17.28
C ASN A 209 -3.27 -2.74 16.49
N LEU A 210 -2.21 -1.95 16.69
CA LEU A 210 -0.88 -2.18 16.08
C LEU A 210 -0.37 -3.62 16.28
N LEU A 211 -0.59 -4.22 17.45
CA LEU A 211 -0.17 -5.61 17.72
C LEU A 211 -0.88 -6.63 16.81
N ASN A 212 -2.18 -6.42 16.53
CA ASN A 212 -2.90 -7.30 15.60
C ASN A 212 -2.36 -7.10 14.18
N PHE A 213 -2.12 -5.85 13.77
CA PHE A 213 -1.51 -5.54 12.49
C PHE A 213 -0.14 -6.21 12.31
N LEU A 214 0.75 -6.07 13.29
CA LEU A 214 2.06 -6.72 13.25
C LEU A 214 1.93 -8.24 13.21
N LYS A 215 1.09 -8.83 14.05
CA LYS A 215 0.83 -10.28 14.04
C LYS A 215 0.33 -10.77 12.68
N ASP A 216 -0.52 -9.97 12.03
CA ASP A 216 -1.15 -10.32 10.76
C ASP A 216 -0.24 -10.09 9.55
N THR A 217 0.70 -9.14 9.61
CA THR A 217 1.53 -8.73 8.47
C THR A 217 2.98 -9.21 8.54
N MET A 218 3.57 -9.25 9.74
CA MET A 218 4.98 -9.56 9.96
C MET A 218 5.40 -10.94 9.41
N PRO A 219 4.61 -12.02 9.56
CA PRO A 219 5.00 -13.32 8.99
C PRO A 219 5.18 -13.25 7.47
N TYR A 220 4.25 -12.61 6.77
CA TYR A 220 4.33 -12.46 5.31
C TYR A 220 5.50 -11.58 4.88
N MET A 221 5.77 -10.48 5.61
CA MET A 221 6.89 -9.60 5.34
C MET A 221 8.24 -10.31 5.53
N LEU A 222 8.42 -11.03 6.64
CA LEU A 222 9.67 -11.74 6.94
C LEU A 222 9.92 -12.88 5.96
N ILE A 223 8.90 -13.67 5.63
CA ILE A 223 9.05 -14.76 4.65
C ILE A 223 9.42 -14.18 3.28
N ALA A 224 8.74 -13.12 2.84
CA ALA A 224 9.05 -12.47 1.57
C ALA A 224 10.48 -11.91 1.53
N LEU A 225 10.92 -11.26 2.62
CA LEU A 225 12.28 -10.76 2.76
C LEU A 225 13.31 -11.90 2.69
N ILE A 226 13.12 -12.98 3.45
CA ILE A 226 14.02 -14.15 3.44
C ILE A 226 14.06 -14.78 2.04
N CYS A 227 12.91 -14.97 1.39
CA CYS A 227 12.86 -15.53 0.03
C CYS A 227 13.60 -14.64 -0.97
N SER A 228 13.45 -13.32 -0.87
CA SER A 228 14.16 -12.37 -1.73
C SER A 228 15.68 -12.40 -1.49
N ALA A 229 16.11 -12.51 -0.23
CA ALA A 229 17.52 -12.61 0.12
C ALA A 229 18.14 -13.92 -0.42
N VAL A 230 17.47 -15.06 -0.21
CA VAL A 230 17.90 -16.36 -0.74
C VAL A 230 18.01 -16.33 -2.27
N SER A 231 17.02 -15.73 -2.95
CA SER A 231 17.03 -15.59 -4.40
C SER A 231 18.19 -14.73 -4.90
N TYR A 232 18.48 -13.62 -4.21
CA TYR A 232 19.63 -12.76 -4.53
C TYR A 232 20.95 -13.53 -4.45
N PHE A 233 21.20 -14.28 -3.37
CA PHE A 233 22.44 -15.04 -3.22
C PHE A 233 22.57 -16.19 -4.23
N THR A 234 21.45 -16.81 -4.61
CA THR A 234 21.44 -17.93 -5.56
C THR A 234 21.69 -17.47 -7.00
N THR A 235 21.26 -16.25 -7.35
CA THR A 235 21.27 -15.76 -8.74
C THR A 235 22.42 -14.81 -9.07
N LYS A 236 23.37 -14.58 -8.14
CA LYS A 236 24.51 -13.66 -8.35
C LYS A 236 25.34 -13.93 -9.61
N ASN A 237 25.48 -15.20 -9.98
CA ASN A 237 26.34 -15.60 -11.11
C ASN A 237 25.60 -15.63 -12.45
N ILE A 238 24.34 -15.22 -12.50
CA ILE A 238 23.52 -15.26 -13.70
C ILE A 238 23.70 -13.97 -14.49
N SER A 239 24.45 -14.03 -15.59
CA SER A 239 24.72 -12.88 -16.45
C SER A 239 23.54 -12.43 -17.35
N PRO A 240 22.74 -13.32 -17.98
CA PRO A 240 21.70 -12.85 -18.89
C PRO A 240 20.55 -12.15 -18.12
N PRO A 241 20.24 -10.87 -18.39
CA PRO A 241 19.27 -10.10 -17.61
C PRO A 241 17.85 -10.69 -17.57
N ILE A 242 17.39 -11.23 -18.70
CA ILE A 242 16.05 -11.84 -18.81
C ILE A 242 15.98 -13.14 -18.00
N LEU A 243 17.05 -13.93 -18.02
CA LEU A 243 17.16 -15.17 -17.27
C LEU A 243 17.27 -14.90 -15.77
N TYR A 244 17.99 -13.84 -15.39
CA TYR A 244 18.06 -13.35 -14.01
C TYR A 244 16.66 -12.96 -13.48
N ILE A 245 15.89 -12.18 -14.24
CA ILE A 245 14.53 -11.76 -13.84
C ILE A 245 13.61 -12.97 -13.68
N THR A 246 13.55 -13.83 -14.69
CA THR A 246 12.61 -14.97 -14.72
C THR A 246 12.90 -15.96 -13.59
N ILE A 247 14.18 -16.28 -13.35
CA ILE A 247 14.58 -17.20 -12.27
C ILE A 247 14.30 -16.58 -10.89
N ASN A 248 14.59 -15.30 -10.67
CA ASN A 248 14.28 -14.65 -9.39
C ASN A 248 12.78 -14.64 -9.09
N ILE A 249 11.94 -14.32 -10.09
CA ILE A 249 10.48 -14.37 -9.91
C ILE A 249 10.03 -15.79 -9.57
N LEU A 250 10.54 -16.80 -10.27
CA LEU A 250 10.19 -18.20 -10.02
C LEU A 250 10.64 -18.66 -8.63
N ILE A 251 11.90 -18.41 -8.25
CA ILE A 251 12.44 -18.79 -6.95
C ILE A 251 11.67 -18.10 -5.82
N ILE A 252 11.50 -16.78 -5.88
CA ILE A 252 10.79 -16.05 -4.81
C ILE A 252 9.34 -16.54 -4.70
N THR A 253 8.63 -16.68 -5.82
CA THR A 253 7.23 -17.12 -5.79
C THR A 253 7.09 -18.54 -5.24
N THR A 254 7.93 -19.48 -5.71
CA THR A 254 7.88 -20.88 -5.27
C THR A 254 8.29 -21.05 -3.80
N LEU A 255 9.39 -20.43 -3.38
CA LEU A 255 9.81 -20.43 -1.97
C LEU A 255 8.78 -19.77 -1.07
N TYR A 256 8.23 -18.63 -1.48
CA TYR A 256 7.22 -17.93 -0.70
C TYR A 256 5.97 -18.79 -0.48
N ILE A 257 5.42 -19.38 -1.55
CA ILE A 257 4.24 -20.25 -1.45
C ILE A 257 4.53 -21.49 -0.61
N THR A 258 5.68 -22.14 -0.79
CA THR A 258 6.04 -23.35 -0.04
C THR A 258 6.25 -23.08 1.45
N VAL A 259 6.95 -22.00 1.82
CA VAL A 259 7.16 -21.61 3.22
C VAL A 259 5.84 -21.19 3.87
N CYS A 260 5.02 -20.40 3.19
CA CYS A 260 3.72 -20.02 3.71
C CYS A 260 2.78 -21.23 3.87
N LYS A 261 2.87 -22.26 3.00
CA LYS A 261 2.19 -23.56 3.15
C LYS A 261 2.68 -24.30 4.39
N ALA A 262 3.99 -24.42 4.56
CA ALA A 262 4.61 -25.09 5.70
C ALA A 262 4.20 -24.44 7.03
N LEU A 263 4.15 -23.10 7.08
CA LEU A 263 3.71 -22.32 8.24
C LEU A 263 2.18 -22.29 8.41
N LYS A 264 1.42 -22.97 7.54
CA LYS A 264 -0.03 -23.12 7.64
C LYS A 264 -0.75 -21.76 7.76
N LEU A 265 -0.24 -20.75 7.05
CA LEU A 265 -0.78 -19.40 7.09
C LEU A 265 -2.21 -19.38 6.55
N GLU A 266 -3.05 -18.56 7.19
CA GLU A 266 -4.50 -18.52 6.98
C GLU A 266 -4.87 -18.35 5.51
N MET A 267 -4.20 -17.44 4.80
CA MET A 267 -4.52 -17.13 3.41
C MET A 267 -4.33 -18.32 2.47
N ILE A 268 -3.32 -19.15 2.68
CA ILE A 268 -3.07 -20.31 1.82
C ILE A 268 -4.09 -21.41 2.07
N LYS A 269 -4.47 -21.64 3.33
CA LYS A 269 -5.53 -22.58 3.67
C LYS A 269 -6.85 -22.20 2.99
N GLU A 270 -7.18 -20.91 2.98
CA GLU A 270 -8.39 -20.44 2.32
C GLU A 270 -8.36 -20.64 0.80
N ILE A 271 -7.21 -20.37 0.16
CA ILE A 271 -7.02 -20.62 -1.26
C ILE A 271 -7.20 -22.11 -1.55
N GLU A 272 -6.60 -23.00 -0.75
CA GLU A 272 -6.75 -24.45 -0.91
C GLU A 272 -8.19 -24.91 -0.73
N VAL A 273 -8.89 -24.43 0.30
CA VAL A 273 -10.33 -24.73 0.54
C VAL A 273 -11.21 -24.23 -0.61
N TRP A 274 -10.89 -23.09 -1.19
CA TRP A 274 -11.63 -22.58 -2.35
C TRP A 274 -11.44 -23.47 -3.58
N PHE A 275 -10.21 -23.92 -3.84
CA PHE A 275 -9.93 -24.84 -4.95
C PHE A 275 -10.58 -26.22 -4.76
N THR A 276 -10.62 -26.76 -3.55
CA THR A 276 -11.30 -28.03 -3.27
C THR A 276 -12.81 -27.93 -3.45
N LYS A 277 -13.44 -26.86 -2.93
CA LYS A 277 -14.88 -26.59 -3.14
C LYS A 277 -15.25 -26.45 -4.61
N ARG A 278 -14.38 -25.81 -5.40
CA ARG A 278 -14.60 -25.64 -6.85
C ARG A 278 -14.45 -26.95 -7.63
N LYS A 279 -13.61 -27.87 -7.16
CA LYS A 279 -13.48 -29.22 -7.73
C LYS A 279 -14.65 -30.14 -7.40
N THR A 280 -15.28 -29.97 -6.24
CA THR A 280 -16.49 -30.74 -5.85
C THR A 280 -17.80 -30.21 -6.45
N ASN A 281 -17.83 -28.95 -6.91
CA ASN A 281 -18.98 -28.34 -7.59
C ASN A 281 -18.93 -28.44 -9.12
N LYS A 282 -17.98 -29.21 -9.67
CA LYS A 282 -17.93 -29.61 -11.08
C LYS A 282 -18.14 -31.11 -11.18
#